data_AF-A0A9E5EEK2-F1
#
_entry.id   AF-A0A9E5EEK2-F1
#
_cell.length_a   1.000
_cell.length_b   1.000
_cell.length_c   1.000
_cell.angle_alpha   90.00
_cell.angle_beta   90.00
_cell.angle_gamma   90.00
#
_symmetry.space_group_name_H-M   'P 1'
#
loop_
_entity.id
_entity.type
_entity.pdbx_description
1 polymer ?
#
loop_
_entity_poly.entity_id
_entity_poly.type
_entity_poly.pdbx_seq_one_letter_code
_entity_poly.pdbx_strand_id
1 'polypeptide(L)' 'PDEQLKRFRSRETEAYKRHKLTPEDWRNREKWLSYEEAMTDMIDRTSFNHAPWTLVEANDKKYARIKVLKTIVERLEV' A
#
# COMPACT_ATOMS: atom_id res chain seq x y z
N PRO A 1 -0.24 6.27 -8.56
CA PRO A 1 -0.63 5.36 -9.67
C PRO A 1 0.55 4.76 -10.46
N ASP A 2 1.55 5.54 -10.86
CA ASP A 2 2.60 5.11 -11.81
C ASP A 2 3.58 4.08 -11.25
N GLU A 3 4.00 4.23 -10.00
CA GLU A 3 4.91 3.29 -9.34
C GLU A 3 4.31 1.88 -9.23
N GLN A 4 2.98 1.76 -9.11
CA GLN A 4 2.30 0.46 -9.16
C GLN A 4 2.44 -0.19 -10.54
N LEU A 5 2.21 0.56 -11.63
CA LEU A 5 2.34 0.06 -13.00
C LEU A 5 3.76 -0.41 -13.29
N LYS A 6 4.75 0.41 -12.91
CA LYS A 6 6.17 0.07 -13.04
C LYS A 6 6.49 -1.25 -12.34
N ARG A 7 5.96 -1.46 -11.12
CA ARG A 7 6.14 -2.70 -10.37
C ARG A 7 5.44 -3.89 -11.02
N PHE A 8 4.27 -3.71 -11.62
CA PHE A 8 3.58 -4.78 -12.33
C PHE A 8 4.40 -5.24 -13.53
N ARG A 9 4.88 -4.30 -14.35
CA ARG A 9 5.77 -4.61 -15.50
C ARG A 9 7.06 -5.31 -15.09
N SER A 10 7.71 -4.90 -14.01
CA SER A 10 8.90 -5.60 -13.48
C SER A 10 8.57 -7.01 -12.98
N ARG A 11 7.38 -7.26 -12.43
CA ARG A 11 6.96 -8.62 -12.01
C ARG A 11 6.71 -9.56 -13.18
N GLU A 12 6.27 -9.06 -14.33
CA GLU A 12 6.10 -9.87 -15.54
C GLU A 12 7.44 -10.42 -16.04
N THR A 13 8.51 -9.62 -15.96
CA THR A 13 9.83 -9.97 -16.48
C THR A 13 10.69 -10.74 -15.48
N GLU A 14 10.54 -10.50 -14.18
CA GLU A 14 11.33 -11.16 -13.14
C GLU A 14 10.77 -12.54 -12.77
N ALA A 15 11.45 -13.61 -13.23
CA ALA A 15 10.98 -14.99 -13.13
C ALA A 15 10.52 -15.41 -11.72
N TYR A 16 11.29 -15.07 -10.69
CA TYR A 16 11.00 -15.44 -9.30
C TYR A 16 9.91 -14.56 -8.64
N LYS A 17 9.46 -13.48 -9.29
CA LYS A 17 8.38 -12.60 -8.81
C LYS A 17 7.08 -12.74 -9.58
N ARG A 18 7.07 -13.45 -10.71
CA ARG A 18 5.88 -13.64 -11.56
C ARG A 18 4.65 -14.15 -10.81
N HIS A 19 4.85 -15.04 -9.82
CA HIS A 19 3.76 -15.56 -8.99
C HIS A 19 3.01 -14.47 -8.18
N LYS A 20 3.55 -13.26 -8.06
CA LYS A 20 2.95 -12.10 -7.36
C LYS A 20 2.09 -11.22 -8.27
N LEU A 21 1.81 -11.67 -9.48
CA LEU A 21 0.98 -10.97 -10.44
C LEU A 21 -0.01 -11.95 -11.06
N THR A 22 -1.28 -11.57 -11.02
CA THR A 22 -2.41 -12.33 -11.53
C THR A 22 -3.25 -11.43 -12.44
N PRO A 23 -4.16 -12.00 -13.25
CA PRO A 23 -5.12 -11.19 -14.02
C PRO A 23 -5.96 -10.25 -13.13
N GLU A 24 -6.17 -10.63 -11.87
CA GLU A 24 -6.93 -9.85 -10.90
C GLU A 24 -6.26 -8.51 -10.56
N ASP A 25 -4.92 -8.48 -10.50
CA ASP A 25 -4.16 -7.27 -10.21
C ASP A 25 -4.40 -6.19 -11.28
N TRP A 26 -4.50 -6.60 -12.55
CA TRP A 26 -4.79 -5.70 -13.67
C TRP A 26 -6.22 -5.17 -13.62
N ARG A 27 -7.20 -6.05 -13.37
CA ARG A 27 -8.60 -5.65 -13.18
C ARG A 27 -8.76 -4.69 -12.01
N ASN A 28 -8.04 -4.90 -10.91
CA ASN A 28 -8.08 -4.01 -9.75
C ASN A 28 -7.43 -2.65 -10.04
N ARG A 29 -6.39 -2.62 -10.85
CA ARG A 29 -5.75 -1.36 -11.26
C ARG A 29 -6.69 -0.47 -12.07
N GLU A 30 -7.52 -1.04 -12.95
CA GLU A 30 -8.53 -0.29 -13.70
C GLU A 30 -9.53 0.42 -12.78
N LYS A 31 -9.72 -0.10 -11.56
CA LYS A 31 -10.59 0.45 -10.52
C LYS A 31 -9.87 1.39 -9.55
N TRP A 32 -8.75 1.99 -9.95
CA TRP A 32 -7.93 2.84 -9.07
C TRP A 32 -8.76 3.90 -8.35
N LEU A 33 -9.61 4.64 -9.07
CA LEU A 33 -10.45 5.70 -8.49
C LEU A 33 -11.43 5.15 -7.45
N SER A 34 -12.07 4.01 -7.73
CA SER A 34 -12.97 3.37 -6.76
C SER A 34 -12.25 2.89 -5.50
N TYR A 35 -11.00 2.43 -5.62
CA TYR A 35 -10.18 2.07 -4.46
C TYR A 35 -9.75 3.30 -3.65
N GLU A 36 -9.47 4.42 -4.32
CA GLU A 36 -9.13 5.69 -3.65
C GLU A 36 -10.31 6.23 -2.84
N GLU A 37 -11.52 6.24 -3.42
CA GLU A 37 -12.75 6.61 -2.73
C GLU A 37 -13.01 5.68 -1.53
N ALA A 38 -12.95 4.36 -1.72
CA ALA A 38 -13.18 3.40 -0.66
C ALA A 38 -12.14 3.49 0.48
N MET A 39 -10.87 3.72 0.15
CA MET A 39 -9.82 3.93 1.15
C MET A 39 -10.05 5.21 1.95
N THR A 40 -10.47 6.28 1.28
CA THR A 40 -10.75 7.57 1.94
C THR A 40 -11.90 7.42 2.93
N ASP A 41 -13.02 6.83 2.50
CA ASP A 41 -14.18 6.57 3.37
C ASP A 41 -13.83 5.66 4.56
N MET A 42 -13.00 4.64 4.33
CA MET A 42 -12.50 3.77 5.41
C MET A 42 -11.70 4.57 6.45
N ILE A 43 -10.73 5.39 6.03
CA ILE A 43 -9.90 6.16 6.95
C ILE A 43 -10.75 7.16 7.73
N ASP A 44 -11.63 7.89 7.05
CA ASP A 44 -12.48 8.92 7.64
C ASP A 44 -13.43 8.35 8.70
N ARG A 45 -13.97 7.14 8.47
CA ARG A 45 -14.94 6.53 9.37
C ARG A 45 -14.33 5.67 10.48
N THR A 46 -13.11 5.20 10.31
CA THR A 46 -12.53 4.16 11.18
C THR A 46 -11.21 4.52 11.83
N SER A 47 -10.67 5.71 11.58
CA SER A 47 -9.48 6.20 12.29
C SER A 47 -9.88 6.86 13.61
N PHE A 48 -9.67 6.14 14.72
CA PHE A 48 -10.00 6.62 16.06
C PHE A 48 -8.74 6.90 16.89
N ASN A 49 -8.84 7.75 17.92
CA ASN A 49 -7.70 8.06 18.80
C ASN A 49 -7.06 6.82 19.44
N HIS A 50 -7.88 5.82 19.79
CA HIS A 50 -7.42 4.56 20.38
C HIS A 50 -7.03 3.49 19.35
N ALA A 51 -7.33 3.72 18.06
CA ALA A 51 -7.03 2.81 16.96
C ALA A 51 -6.80 3.62 15.66
N PRO A 52 -5.70 4.39 15.57
CA PRO A 52 -5.50 5.30 14.46
C PRO A 52 -4.93 4.59 13.22
N TRP A 53 -5.43 4.97 12.04
CA TRP A 53 -4.77 4.62 10.78
C TRP A 53 -3.53 5.50 10.58
N THR A 54 -2.42 4.90 10.16
CA THR A 54 -1.19 5.63 9.78
C THR A 54 -0.96 5.53 8.28
N LEU A 55 -0.90 6.66 7.58
CA LEU A 55 -0.59 6.70 6.15
C LEU A 55 0.92 6.53 5.90
N VAL A 56 1.27 5.60 5.02
CA VAL A 56 2.66 5.26 4.68
C VAL A 56 2.91 5.40 3.18
N GLU A 57 3.82 6.30 2.81
CA GLU A 57 4.22 6.55 1.43
C GLU A 57 5.07 5.39 0.90
N ALA A 58 4.46 4.55 0.08
CA ALA A 58 5.04 3.26 -0.33
C ALA A 58 5.82 3.28 -1.66
N ASN A 59 6.11 4.46 -2.22
CA ASN A 59 6.85 4.57 -3.48
C ASN A 59 8.32 4.12 -3.32
N ASP A 60 8.97 4.47 -2.21
CA ASP A 60 10.25 3.88 -1.80
C ASP A 60 10.00 2.79 -0.74
N LYS A 61 10.35 1.55 -1.09
CA LYS A 61 10.17 0.40 -0.19
C LYS A 61 11.03 0.47 1.08
N LYS A 62 12.26 0.99 1.00
CA LYS A 62 13.15 1.09 2.16
C LYS A 62 12.61 2.13 3.13
N TYR A 63 12.22 3.30 2.61
CA TYR A 63 11.59 4.36 3.40
C TYR A 63 10.32 3.84 4.11
N ALA A 64 9.40 3.23 3.36
CA ALA A 64 8.14 2.74 3.90
C ALA A 64 8.35 1.72 5.04
N ARG A 65 9.30 0.79 4.87
CA ARG A 65 9.65 -0.19 5.92
C ARG A 65 10.17 0.48 7.19
N ILE A 66 11.04 1.48 7.06
CA ILE A 66 11.58 2.22 8.20
C ILE A 66 10.47 3.02 8.89
N LYS A 67 9.59 3.69 8.13
CA LYS A 67 8.46 4.45 8.69
C LYS A 67 7.55 3.54 9.52
N VAL A 68 7.15 2.39 8.97
CA VAL A 68 6.32 1.39 9.68
C VAL A 68 6.97 0.96 10.99
N LEU A 69 8.26 0.58 10.96
CA LEU A 69 8.97 0.13 12.17
C LEU A 69 9.04 1.24 13.23
N LYS A 70 9.37 2.47 12.83
CA LYS A 70 9.41 3.62 13.74
C LYS A 70 8.05 3.90 14.36
N THR A 71 6.98 3.92 13.55
CA THR A 71 5.62 4.15 14.04
C THR A 71 5.20 3.08 15.06
N ILE A 72 5.55 1.82 14.84
CA ILE A 72 5.22 0.75 15.79
C ILE A 72 5.99 0.96 17.10
N VAL A 73 7.29 1.22 17.03
CA VAL A 73 8.13 1.46 18.23
C VAL A 73 7.60 2.64 19.04
N GLU A 74 7.32 3.77 18.39
CA GLU A 74 6.77 4.96 19.03
C GLU A 74 5.42 4.69 19.73
N ARG A 75 4.60 3.79 19.19
CA ARG A 75 3.31 3.40 19.79
C ARG A 75 3.42 2.41 20.95
N LEU A 76 4.56 1.74 21.09
CA LEU A 76 4.80 0.76 22.16
C LEU A 76 5.64 1.33 23.31
N GLU A 77 6.48 2.33 23.03
CA GLU A 77 7.32 2.99 24.03
C GLU A 77 6.57 4.05 24.86
N VAL A 78 5.43 4.51 24.37
CA VAL A 78 4.49 5.42 25.07
C VAL A 78 3.41 4.61 25.75
#